data_AF-A0A2V6AFS6-F1
#
_entry.id   AF-A0A2V6AFS6-F1
#
_cell.length_a   1.000
_cell.length_b   1.000
_cell.length_c   1.000
_cell.angle_alpha   90.00
_cell.angle_beta   90.00
_cell.angle_gamma   90.00
#
_symmetry.space_group_name_H-M   'P 1'
#
loop_
_entity.id
_entity.type
_entity.pdbx_description
1 polymer ?
#
loop_
_entity_poly.entity_id
_entity_poly.type
_entity_poly.pdbx_seq_one_letter_code
_entity_poly.pdbx_strand_id
1 'polypeptide(L)' 'FRIIFSADGAARDVRVIESTGKPVLDQAAADSLRQWKSEPGHEWSVVVPITFKP' A
#
# COMPACT_ATOMS: atom_id res chain seq x y z
N PHE A 1 -0.38 -4.98 4.01
CA PHE A 1 -0.02 -4.50 2.66
C PHE A 1 1.41 -3.98 2.68
N ARG A 2 2.20 -4.28 1.66
CA ARG A 2 3.55 -3.71 1.50
C ARG A 2 3.53 -2.67 0.40
N ILE A 3 4.07 -1.50 0.68
CA ILE A 3 4.20 -0.40 -0.28
C ILE A 3 5.69 -0.14 -0.49
N ILE A 4 6.10 0.10 -1.74
CA ILE A 4 7.43 0.60 -2.09
C ILE A 4 7.24 1.99 -2.66
N PHE A 5 7.87 2.97 -2.04
CA PHE A 5 7.92 4.36 -2.48
C PHE A 5 9.21 4.61 -3.23
N SER A 6 9.13 5.20 -4.42
CA SER A 6 10.30 5.68 -5.16
C SER A 6 10.85 6.98 -4.55
N ALA A 7 12.06 7.39 -4.98
CA ALA A 7 12.73 8.57 -4.44
C ALA A 7 11.97 9.90 -4.65
N ASP A 8 11.06 9.94 -5.62
CA ASP A 8 10.13 11.05 -5.86
C ASP A 8 8.90 11.04 -4.93
N GLY A 9 8.82 10.05 -4.04
CA GLY A 9 7.75 9.87 -3.07
C GLY A 9 6.52 9.14 -3.61
N ALA A 10 6.49 8.70 -4.87
CA ALA A 10 5.33 7.99 -5.41
C ALA A 10 5.26 6.53 -4.94
N ALA A 11 4.06 6.02 -4.62
CA ALA A 11 3.84 4.60 -4.36
C ALA A 11 3.99 3.79 -5.67
N ARG A 12 5.17 3.21 -5.88
CA ARG A 12 5.54 2.49 -7.11
C ARG A 12 5.00 1.06 -7.15
N ASP A 13 4.96 0.41 -6.00
CA ASP A 13 4.50 -0.98 -5.88
C ASP A 13 3.64 -1.14 -4.63
N VAL A 14 2.51 -1.83 -4.77
CA VAL A 14 1.61 -2.18 -3.66
C VAL A 14 1.28 -3.65 -3.76
N ARG A 15 1.66 -4.40 -2.72
CA ARG A 15 1.42 -5.84 -2.62
C ARG A 15 0.60 -6.20 -1.40
N VAL A 16 -0.34 -7.11 -1.62
CA VAL A 16 -1.09 -7.79 -0.55
C VAL A 16 -0.17 -8.88 0.00
N ILE A 17 0.29 -8.70 1.24
CA ILE A 17 1.13 -9.69 1.94
C ILE A 17 0.28 -10.65 2.79
N GLU A 18 -0.89 -10.18 3.22
CA GLU A 18 -1.90 -10.93 3.96
C GLU A 18 -3.25 -10.41 3.46
N SER A 19 -4.12 -11.32 3.01
CA SER A 19 -5.45 -10.99 2.51
C SER A 19 -6.38 -10.69 3.68
N THR A 20 -7.31 -9.75 3.52
CA THR A 20 -8.34 -9.45 4.51
C THR A 20 -9.50 -10.46 4.47
N GLY A 21 -9.35 -11.57 3.74
CA GLY A 21 -10.39 -12.60 3.57
C GLY A 21 -11.51 -12.21 2.61
N LYS A 22 -11.44 -11.02 1.99
CA LYS A 22 -12.40 -10.55 0.98
C LYS A 22 -11.64 -9.90 -0.19
N PRO A 23 -11.59 -10.55 -1.37
CA PRO A 23 -10.83 -10.05 -2.51
C PRO A 23 -11.20 -8.62 -2.95
N VAL A 24 -12.48 -8.25 -2.83
CA VAL A 24 -12.95 -6.88 -3.15
C VAL A 24 -12.34 -5.83 -2.22
N LEU A 25 -12.15 -6.17 -0.94
CA LEU A 25 -11.55 -5.27 0.04
C LEU A 25 -10.04 -5.20 -0.14
N ASP A 26 -9.40 -6.33 -0.47
CA ASP A 26 -7.98 -6.37 -0.81
C ASP A 26 -7.66 -5.47 -2.02
N GLN A 27 -8.49 -5.56 -3.06
CA GLN A 27 -8.35 -4.74 -4.27
C GLN A 27 -8.57 -3.26 -3.97
N ALA A 28 -9.66 -2.91 -3.28
CA ALA A 28 -9.95 -1.53 -2.91
C ALA A 28 -8.86 -0.90 -2.03
N ALA A 29 -8.31 -1.66 -1.08
CA ALA A 29 -7.17 -1.24 -0.27
C ALA A 29 -5.92 -1.03 -1.14
N ALA A 30 -5.59 -1.99 -2.01
CA ALA A 30 -4.42 -1.88 -2.89
C ALA A 30 -4.52 -0.67 -3.83
N ASP A 31 -5.69 -0.43 -4.42
CA ASP A 31 -5.93 0.70 -5.32
C ASP A 31 -5.82 2.04 -4.60
N SER A 32 -6.33 2.12 -3.37
CA SER A 32 -6.20 3.32 -2.53
C SER A 32 -4.75 3.60 -2.17
N LEU A 33 -3.98 2.56 -1.79
CA LEU A 33 -2.57 2.69 -1.42
C LEU A 33 -1.68 3.07 -2.60
N ARG A 34 -2.06 2.72 -3.85
CA ARG A 34 -1.32 3.13 -5.06
C ARG A 34 -1.37 4.65 -5.29
N GLN A 35 -2.32 5.34 -4.69
CA GLN A 35 -2.46 6.79 -4.79
C GLN A 35 -1.66 7.56 -3.72
N TRP A 36 -1.08 6.85 -2.75
CA TRP A 36 -0.32 7.49 -1.67
C TRP A 36 0.99 8.09 -2.17
N LYS A 37 1.45 9.12 -1.46
CA LYS A 37 2.76 9.74 -1.64
C LYS A 37 3.47 9.89 -0.30
N SER A 38 4.78 9.66 -0.29
CA SER A 38 5.67 9.97 0.83
C SER A 38 6.41 11.28 0.60
N GLU A 39 7.11 11.75 1.64
CA GLU A 39 8.14 12.77 1.45
C GLU A 39 9.20 12.24 0.46
N PRO A 40 9.59 13.04 -0.56
CA PRO A 40 10.64 12.66 -1.48
C PRO A 40 12.01 12.67 -0.81
N GLY A 41 12.91 11.82 -1.28
CA GLY A 41 14.30 11.80 -0.81
C GLY A 41 15.02 10.52 -1.19
N HIS A 42 14.50 9.37 -0.77
CA HIS A 42 15.10 8.07 -1.02
C HIS A 42 14.03 7.02 -1.27
N GLU A 43 14.39 5.95 -2.00
CA GLU A 43 13.51 4.80 -2.12
C GLU A 43 13.39 4.09 -0.77
N TRP A 44 12.17 3.76 -0.37
CA TRP A 44 11.92 3.05 0.88
C TRP A 44 10.66 2.20 0.80
N SER A 45 10.48 1.28 1.75
CA SER A 45 9.30 0.41 1.78
C SER A 45 8.70 0.34 3.19
N VAL A 46 7.39 0.18 3.26
CA VAL A 46 6.64 0.07 4.51
C VAL A 46 5.63 -1.05 4.46
N VAL A 47 5.38 -1.66 5.62
CA VAL A 47 4.28 -2.58 5.84
C VAL A 47 3.17 -1.85 6.58
N VAL A 48 2.02 -1.74 5.92
CA VAL A 48 0.80 -1.16 6.48
C VAL A 48 -0.17 -2.28 6.84
N PRO A 49 -0.45 -2.52 8.13
CA PRO A 49 -1.51 -3.42 8.54
C PRO A 49 -2.86 -2.75 8.28
N ILE A 50 -3.76 -3.44 7.57
CA ILE A 50 -5.12 -2.95 7.29
C ILE A 50 -6.11 -3.96 7.88
N THR A 51 -7.01 -3.45 8.71
CA THR A 51 -8.13 -4.22 9.26
C THR A 51 -9.42 -3.51 8.93
N PHE A 52 -10.37 -4.21 8.29
CA PHE A 52 -11.71 -3.70 8.07
C PHE A 52 -12.60 -4.03 9.27
N LYS A 53 -13.31 -3.04 9.79
CA LYS A 53 -14.31 -3.22 10.84
C LYS A 53 -15.72 -3.09 10.25
N PRO A 54 -16.68 -3.95 10.65
CA PRO A 54 -18.07 -3.85 10.23
C PRO A 54 -18.76 -2.61 10.82
#